data_AF-A0A3C0R3W5-F1
#
_entry.id   AF-A0A3C0R3W5-F1
#
_cell.length_a   1.000
_cell.length_b   1.000
_cell.length_c   1.000
_cell.angle_alpha   90.00
_cell.angle_beta   90.00
_cell.angle_gamma   90.00
#
_symmetry.space_group_name_H-M   'P 1'
#
loop_
_entity.id
_entity.type
_entity.pdbx_description
1 polymer ?
#
loop_
_entity_poly.entity_id
_entity_poly.type
_entity_poly.pdbx_seq_one_letter_code
_entity_poly.pdbx_strand_id
1 'polypeptide(L)'
;DSVFDVYRGVVGYVRVVSGTMEANHAIKLMSNDAHYEIKEVGVFTPKMFVQPGLSAGDVGYFIANIKSTADIKIGDTITDQRNPAREPLPGFQEIHPMVFSGIYPINTGDFEHLKTAIAKLRLNDSAFIYTPESSVALGFGFRCGFLGLLHMEIIQERLRREYNMDIIA
;
A
#
# COMPACT_ATOMS: atom_id res chain seq x y z
N ASP A 1 6.51 6.08 -1.62
CA ASP A 1 5.12 6.07 -1.12
C ASP A 1 4.23 5.50 -2.21
N SER A 2 3.01 5.06 -1.91
CA SER A 2 2.12 4.39 -2.88
C SER A 2 0.66 4.68 -2.59
N VAL A 3 -0.12 4.98 -3.62
CA VAL A 3 -1.56 5.24 -3.51
C VAL A 3 -2.32 4.33 -4.45
N PHE A 4 -3.44 3.78 -4.00
CA PHE A 4 -4.32 2.98 -4.84
C PHE A 4 -5.31 3.87 -5.62
N ASP A 5 -5.31 3.75 -6.93
CA ASP A 5 -6.28 4.39 -7.84
C ASP A 5 -7.18 3.32 -8.47
N VAL A 6 -8.50 3.56 -8.46
CA VAL A 6 -9.50 2.59 -8.94
C VAL A 6 -9.38 2.29 -10.44
N TYR A 7 -8.92 3.25 -11.24
CA TYR A 7 -8.79 3.12 -12.69
C TYR A 7 -7.39 2.72 -13.12
N ARG A 8 -6.38 3.22 -12.40
CA ARG A 8 -4.97 3.06 -12.77
C ARG A 8 -4.24 1.95 -12.01
N GLY A 9 -4.86 1.42 -10.95
CA GLY A 9 -4.22 0.49 -10.03
C GLY A 9 -3.31 1.21 -9.03
N VAL A 10 -2.28 0.55 -8.53
CA VAL A 10 -1.33 1.18 -7.61
C VAL A 10 -0.44 2.19 -8.34
N VAL A 11 -0.47 3.43 -7.88
CA VAL A 11 0.42 4.52 -8.29
C VAL A 11 1.57 4.59 -7.29
N GLY A 12 2.77 4.25 -7.73
CA GLY A 12 3.97 4.32 -6.90
C GLY A 12 4.67 5.67 -7.06
N TYR A 13 5.03 6.31 -5.94
CA TYR A 13 5.86 7.50 -5.92
C TYR A 13 7.32 7.11 -5.76
N VAL A 14 8.15 7.61 -6.66
CA VAL A 14 9.55 7.23 -6.75
C VAL A 14 10.45 8.44 -6.89
N ARG A 15 11.68 8.24 -6.44
CA ARG A 15 12.80 9.10 -6.74
C ARG A 15 13.80 8.28 -7.53
N VAL A 16 14.16 8.74 -8.72
CA VAL A 16 15.17 8.06 -9.54
C VAL A 16 16.55 8.45 -9.02
N VAL A 17 17.28 7.47 -8.47
CA VAL A 17 18.64 7.70 -7.97
C VAL A 17 19.68 7.55 -9.08
N SER A 18 19.48 6.57 -9.96
CA SER A 18 20.37 6.25 -11.07
C SER A 18 19.57 5.66 -12.23
N GLY A 19 20.05 5.90 -13.45
CA GLY A 19 19.42 5.43 -14.68
C GLY A 19 18.24 6.30 -15.13
N THR A 20 17.42 5.72 -16.00
CA THR A 20 16.20 6.32 -16.52
C THR A 20 15.05 5.34 -16.40
N MET A 21 13.85 5.87 -16.23
CA MET A 21 12.62 5.10 -16.12
C MET A 21 11.61 5.62 -17.14
N GLU A 22 11.23 4.77 -18.09
CA GLU A 22 10.38 5.14 -19.23
C GLU A 22 9.14 4.24 -19.30
N ALA A 23 8.15 4.66 -20.08
CA ALA A 23 7.01 3.81 -20.37
C ALA A 23 7.42 2.58 -21.20
N ASN A 24 6.74 1.45 -21.00
CA ASN A 24 7.02 0.12 -21.55
C ASN A 24 8.35 -0.51 -21.12
N HIS A 25 9.02 0.04 -20.10
CA HIS A 25 10.15 -0.63 -19.48
C HIS A 25 9.68 -1.73 -18.53
N ALA A 26 10.35 -2.88 -18.63
CA ALA A 26 10.17 -3.98 -17.71
C ALA A 26 11.02 -3.73 -16.47
N ILE A 27 10.36 -3.65 -15.32
CA ILE A 27 10.98 -3.40 -14.03
C ILE A 27 10.90 -4.63 -13.13
N LYS A 28 11.82 -4.67 -12.18
CA LYS A 28 11.93 -5.65 -11.13
C LYS A 28 11.94 -4.93 -9.78
N LEU A 29 11.08 -5.38 -8.87
CA LEU A 29 11.14 -5.02 -7.46
C LEU A 29 12.18 -5.89 -6.76
N MET A 30 13.16 -5.27 -6.10
CA MET A 30 14.26 -6.02 -5.49
C MET A 30 13.85 -6.72 -4.18
N SER A 31 12.79 -6.26 -3.48
CA SER A 31 12.37 -6.89 -2.23
C SER A 31 11.70 -8.27 -2.40
N ASN A 32 10.98 -8.49 -3.49
CA ASN A 32 10.17 -9.70 -3.72
C ASN A 32 10.44 -10.37 -5.08
N ASP A 33 11.44 -9.90 -5.83
CA ASP A 33 11.78 -10.34 -7.19
C ASP A 33 10.60 -10.28 -8.19
N ALA A 34 9.56 -9.48 -7.90
CA ALA A 34 8.40 -9.38 -8.76
C ALA A 34 8.70 -8.54 -10.01
N HIS A 35 8.14 -8.96 -11.13
CA HIS A 35 8.34 -8.34 -12.44
C HIS A 35 7.07 -7.65 -12.90
N TYR A 36 7.21 -6.39 -13.32
CA TYR A 36 6.10 -5.59 -13.85
C TYR A 36 6.55 -4.78 -15.06
N GLU A 37 5.59 -4.36 -15.87
CA GLU A 37 5.83 -3.46 -17.00
C GLU A 37 5.24 -2.10 -16.69
N ILE A 38 6.05 -1.05 -16.85
CA ILE A 38 5.61 0.32 -16.63
C ILE A 38 4.71 0.72 -17.79
N LYS A 39 3.48 1.12 -17.48
CA LYS A 39 2.54 1.66 -18.46
C LYS A 39 2.71 3.17 -18.66
N GLU A 40 2.95 3.88 -17.58
CA GLU A 40 3.02 5.34 -17.56
C GLU A 40 4.02 5.79 -16.50
N VAL A 41 4.78 6.84 -16.82
CA VAL A 41 5.59 7.61 -15.88
C VAL A 41 5.21 9.08 -15.97
N GLY A 42 5.39 9.81 -14.88
CA GLY A 42 5.08 11.23 -14.87
C GLY A 42 5.57 11.95 -13.63
N VAL A 43 5.34 13.26 -13.62
CA VAL A 43 5.66 14.14 -12.49
C VAL A 43 4.38 14.78 -11.97
N PHE A 44 4.42 15.29 -10.74
CA PHE A 44 3.33 16.05 -10.16
C PHE A 44 3.54 17.54 -10.40
N THR A 45 2.63 18.15 -11.15
CA THR A 45 2.59 19.60 -11.36
C THR A 45 1.16 20.12 -11.25
N PRO A 46 0.72 20.55 -10.05
CA PRO A 46 0.19 19.72 -8.95
C PRO A 46 -0.78 18.58 -9.34
N LYS A 47 -1.28 18.55 -10.57
CA LYS A 47 -1.96 17.37 -11.15
C LYS A 47 -0.93 16.41 -11.75
N MET A 48 -1.32 15.16 -11.94
CA MET A 48 -0.50 14.17 -12.64
C MET A 48 -0.25 14.63 -14.09
N PHE A 49 1.02 14.81 -14.45
CA PHE A 49 1.45 15.14 -15.80
C PHE A 49 2.37 14.05 -16.33
N VAL A 50 1.94 13.41 -17.42
CA VAL A 50 2.67 12.32 -18.06
C VAL A 50 3.94 12.86 -18.71
N GLN A 51 5.06 12.19 -18.47
CA GLN A 51 6.36 12.51 -19.04
C GLN A 51 6.83 11.33 -19.89
N PRO A 52 7.68 11.56 -20.91
CA PRO A 52 8.26 10.47 -21.71
C PRO A 52 9.17 9.56 -20.87
N GLY A 53 9.83 10.12 -19.85
CA GLY A 53 10.74 9.40 -18.97
C GLY A 53 11.04 10.20 -17.71
N LEU A 54 11.56 9.53 -16.69
CA LEU A 54 12.14 10.11 -15.49
C LEU A 54 13.64 9.79 -15.47
N SER A 55 14.47 10.80 -15.26
CA SER A 55 15.93 10.66 -15.24
C SER A 55 16.47 10.73 -13.81
N ALA A 56 17.73 10.35 -13.63
CA ALA A 56 18.40 10.43 -12.34
C ALA A 56 18.29 11.83 -11.72
N GLY A 57 17.76 11.89 -10.50
CA GLY A 57 17.45 13.13 -9.78
C GLY A 57 15.96 13.46 -9.74
N ASP A 58 15.17 12.93 -10.67
CA ASP A 58 13.75 13.26 -10.77
C ASP A 58 12.92 12.55 -9.69
N VAL A 59 11.87 13.25 -9.25
CA VAL A 59 10.84 12.72 -8.36
C VAL A 59 9.53 12.72 -9.13
N GLY A 60 8.86 11.57 -9.14
CA GLY A 60 7.66 11.38 -9.94
C GLY A 60 6.84 10.20 -9.49
N TYR A 61 5.95 9.77 -10.38
CA TYR A 61 5.15 8.57 -10.21
C TYR A 61 5.34 7.61 -11.37
N PHE A 62 5.04 6.35 -11.11
CA PHE A 62 4.91 5.32 -12.14
C PHE A 62 3.66 4.47 -11.89
N ILE A 63 3.20 3.83 -12.95
CA ILE A 63 2.03 2.96 -12.95
C ILE A 63 2.40 1.68 -13.67
N ALA A 64 2.30 0.54 -12.99
CA ALA A 64 2.77 -0.74 -13.53
C ALA A 64 1.73 -1.89 -13.43
N ASN A 65 0.44 -1.58 -13.54
CA ASN A 65 -0.69 -2.54 -13.42
C ASN A 65 -0.60 -3.45 -12.17
N ILE A 66 -0.05 -2.89 -11.09
CA ILE A 66 0.11 -3.59 -9.83
C ILE A 66 -1.26 -3.60 -9.13
N LYS A 67 -1.70 -4.80 -8.72
CA LYS A 67 -3.04 -5.02 -8.15
C LYS A 67 -3.11 -4.68 -6.67
N SER A 68 -2.02 -4.89 -5.93
CA SER A 68 -1.98 -4.78 -4.47
C SER A 68 -0.88 -3.82 -4.04
N THR A 69 -1.19 -2.89 -3.14
CA THR A 69 -0.19 -2.03 -2.48
C THR A 69 0.75 -2.81 -1.57
N ALA A 70 0.38 -4.04 -1.19
CA ALA A 70 1.27 -4.92 -0.43
C ALA A 70 2.47 -5.41 -1.27
N ASP A 71 2.35 -5.44 -2.60
CA ASP A 71 3.43 -5.87 -3.49
C ASP A 71 4.50 -4.77 -3.63
N ILE A 72 4.12 -3.49 -3.42
CA ILE A 72 5.05 -2.34 -3.43
C ILE A 72 5.28 -1.90 -1.98
N LYS A 73 6.39 -2.34 -1.42
CA LYS A 73 6.78 -1.91 -0.08
C LYS A 73 7.43 -0.52 -0.14
N ILE A 74 7.06 0.35 0.81
CA ILE A 74 7.62 1.69 0.90
C ILE A 74 9.11 1.58 1.24
N GLY A 75 9.96 2.23 0.45
CA GLY A 75 11.41 2.16 0.59
C GLY A 75 12.07 1.04 -0.21
N ASP A 76 11.30 0.24 -0.96
CA ASP A 76 11.86 -0.76 -1.88
C ASP A 76 12.61 -0.10 -3.05
N THR A 77 13.52 -0.87 -3.66
CA THR A 77 14.28 -0.47 -4.84
C THR A 77 13.69 -1.09 -6.09
N ILE A 78 13.42 -0.23 -7.07
CA ILE A 78 12.96 -0.63 -8.40
C ILE A 78 14.16 -0.56 -9.34
N THR A 79 14.36 -1.61 -10.12
CA THR A 79 15.42 -1.67 -11.12
C THR A 79 14.90 -2.19 -12.45
N ASP A 80 15.64 -1.96 -13.54
CA ASP A 80 15.39 -2.60 -14.83
C ASP A 80 15.52 -4.13 -14.71
N GLN A 81 14.63 -4.88 -15.36
CA GLN A 81 14.68 -6.34 -15.40
C GLN A 81 15.85 -6.87 -16.24
N ARG A 82 16.20 -6.21 -17.34
CA ARG A 82 17.26 -6.66 -18.27
C ARG A 82 18.65 -6.32 -17.76
N ASN A 83 18.79 -5.16 -17.14
CA ASN A 83 20.04 -4.70 -16.56
C ASN A 83 19.82 -4.29 -15.09
N PRO A 84 19.64 -5.27 -14.19
CA PRO A 84 19.36 -4.98 -12.79
C PRO A 84 20.54 -4.31 -12.10
N ALA A 85 20.22 -3.40 -11.18
CA ALA A 85 21.19 -2.82 -10.27
C ALA A 85 21.84 -3.92 -9.42
N ARG A 86 23.14 -3.76 -9.13
CA ARG A 86 23.92 -4.74 -8.39
C ARG A 86 23.47 -4.87 -6.94
N GLU A 87 23.08 -3.74 -6.34
CA GLU A 87 22.71 -3.65 -4.94
C GLU A 87 21.44 -2.80 -4.80
N PRO A 88 20.51 -3.19 -3.91
CA PRO A 88 19.38 -2.35 -3.56
C PRO A 88 19.83 -1.12 -2.79
N LEU A 89 19.00 -0.08 -2.78
CA LEU A 89 19.24 1.10 -1.96
C LEU A 89 19.22 0.71 -0.47
N PRO A 90 20.15 1.27 0.34
CA PRO A 90 20.18 1.00 1.76
C PRO A 90 18.96 1.61 2.46
N GLY A 91 18.54 1.00 3.57
CA GLY A 91 17.47 1.52 4.42
C GLY A 91 16.09 0.92 4.20
N PHE A 92 15.95 -0.04 3.28
CA PHE A 92 14.73 -0.85 3.22
C PHE A 92 14.56 -1.67 4.50
N GLN A 93 13.43 -1.49 5.18
CA GLN A 93 13.03 -2.28 6.35
C GLN A 93 11.60 -2.75 6.17
N GLU A 94 11.39 -4.04 6.42
CA GLU A 94 10.03 -4.57 6.46
C GLU A 94 9.33 -4.08 7.72
N ILE A 95 8.19 -3.44 7.51
CA ILE A 95 7.46 -2.80 8.58
C ILE A 95 6.62 -3.87 9.29
N HIS A 96 6.90 -4.11 10.57
CA HIS A 96 6.15 -5.03 11.41
C HIS A 96 5.18 -4.30 12.34
N PRO A 97 3.94 -4.79 12.52
CA PRO A 97 3.02 -4.23 13.49
C PRO A 97 3.56 -4.38 14.92
N MET A 98 3.50 -3.30 15.68
CA MET A 98 3.96 -3.24 17.08
C MET A 98 2.81 -3.40 18.08
N VAL A 99 1.59 -3.04 17.68
CA VAL A 99 0.40 -3.03 18.53
C VAL A 99 -0.68 -3.87 17.87
N PHE A 100 -1.42 -4.67 18.64
CA PHE A 100 -2.57 -5.42 18.15
C PHE A 100 -3.81 -5.07 18.97
N SER A 101 -4.95 -4.90 18.30
CA SER A 101 -6.26 -4.86 18.97
C SER A 101 -7.30 -5.67 18.20
N GLY A 102 -8.28 -6.21 18.92
CA GLY A 102 -9.44 -6.87 18.33
C GLY A 102 -10.51 -5.84 18.00
N ILE A 103 -10.93 -5.76 16.75
CA ILE A 103 -12.01 -4.91 16.27
C ILE A 103 -13.24 -5.79 16.00
N TYR A 104 -14.34 -5.48 16.69
CA TYR A 104 -15.62 -6.18 16.58
C TYR A 104 -16.74 -5.22 16.21
N PRO A 105 -17.69 -5.60 15.36
CA PRO A 105 -18.87 -4.78 15.11
C PRO A 105 -19.82 -4.84 16.31
N ILE A 106 -20.51 -3.73 16.62
CA ILE A 106 -21.54 -3.74 17.68
C ILE A 106 -22.71 -4.66 17.29
N ASN A 107 -23.08 -4.65 16.01
CA ASN A 107 -24.12 -5.49 15.44
C ASN A 107 -23.50 -6.64 14.63
N THR A 108 -23.85 -7.87 14.98
CA THR A 108 -23.34 -9.08 14.30
C THR A 108 -23.70 -9.14 12.82
N GLY A 109 -24.79 -8.45 12.41
CA GLY A 109 -25.18 -8.36 10.99
C GLY A 109 -24.20 -7.58 10.12
N ASP A 110 -23.38 -6.71 10.72
CA ASP A 110 -22.46 -5.82 10.01
C ASP A 110 -21.06 -6.43 9.79
N PHE A 111 -20.86 -7.69 10.18
CA PHE A 111 -19.57 -8.37 10.04
C PHE A 111 -19.04 -8.37 8.60
N GLU A 112 -19.90 -8.67 7.61
CA GLU A 112 -19.51 -8.65 6.20
C GLU A 112 -19.20 -7.22 5.71
N HIS A 113 -19.88 -6.22 6.27
CA HIS A 113 -19.60 -4.82 5.97
C HIS A 113 -18.24 -4.41 6.55
N LEU A 114 -17.97 -4.77 7.80
CA LEU A 114 -16.69 -4.54 8.48
C LEU A 114 -15.54 -5.20 7.71
N LYS A 115 -15.71 -6.46 7.30
CA LYS A 115 -14.73 -7.19 6.47
C LYS A 115 -14.41 -6.44 5.18
N THR A 116 -15.45 -5.95 4.50
CA THR A 116 -15.29 -5.19 3.25
C THR A 116 -14.61 -3.85 3.48
N ALA A 117 -14.94 -3.14 4.57
CA ALA A 117 -14.33 -1.88 4.95
C ALA A 117 -12.85 -2.03 5.29
N ILE A 118 -12.49 -3.01 6.12
CA ILE A 118 -11.12 -3.37 6.48
C ILE A 118 -10.30 -3.76 5.24
N ALA A 119 -10.87 -4.55 4.33
CA ALA A 119 -10.21 -4.92 3.08
C ALA A 119 -9.93 -3.69 2.19
N LYS A 120 -10.87 -2.74 2.10
CA LYS A 120 -10.66 -1.48 1.38
C LYS A 120 -9.62 -0.58 2.03
N LEU A 121 -9.57 -0.51 3.37
CA LEU A 121 -8.53 0.22 4.09
C LEU A 121 -7.15 -0.39 3.85
N ARG A 122 -7.04 -1.72 3.85
CA ARG A 122 -5.79 -2.44 3.54
C ARG A 122 -5.23 -2.08 2.16
N LEU A 123 -6.08 -1.79 1.17
CA LEU A 123 -5.61 -1.37 -0.16
C LEU A 123 -4.87 -0.04 -0.12
N ASN A 124 -5.21 0.85 0.80
CA ASN A 124 -4.56 2.15 0.94
C ASN A 124 -3.41 2.11 1.95
N ASP A 125 -3.46 1.21 2.93
CA ASP A 125 -2.48 1.09 4.00
C ASP A 125 -1.77 -0.27 4.00
N SER A 126 -0.54 -0.29 3.48
CA SER A 126 0.30 -1.49 3.38
C SER A 126 0.88 -1.94 4.73
N ALA A 127 0.78 -1.15 5.79
CA ALA A 127 1.24 -1.49 7.14
C ALA A 127 0.15 -2.13 8.02
N PHE A 128 -1.12 -1.83 7.76
CA PHE A 128 -2.27 -2.33 8.53
C PHE A 128 -2.57 -3.83 8.29
N ILE A 129 -2.24 -4.73 9.20
CA ILE A 129 -2.50 -6.17 9.02
C ILE A 129 -3.79 -6.56 9.74
N TYR A 130 -4.58 -7.49 9.19
CA TYR A 130 -5.76 -8.01 9.88
C TYR A 130 -5.90 -9.52 9.68
N THR A 131 -6.45 -10.19 10.69
CA THR A 131 -6.75 -11.63 10.67
C THR A 131 -8.12 -11.87 11.28
N PRO A 132 -8.97 -12.73 10.70
CA PRO A 132 -10.27 -13.06 11.31
C PRO A 132 -10.08 -13.67 12.70
N GLU A 133 -10.86 -13.21 13.66
CA GLU A 133 -10.84 -13.70 15.05
C GLU A 133 -12.28 -13.85 15.55
N SER A 134 -12.55 -14.87 16.36
CA SER A 134 -13.84 -15.06 17.01
C SER A 134 -13.68 -15.04 18.53
N SER A 135 -14.61 -14.36 19.20
CA SER A 135 -14.69 -14.24 20.65
C SER A 135 -16.01 -14.81 21.14
N VAL A 136 -15.98 -15.47 22.29
CA VAL A 136 -17.17 -16.07 22.91
C VAL A 136 -18.21 -15.01 23.33
N ALA A 137 -17.74 -13.83 23.74
CA ALA A 137 -18.60 -12.74 24.23
C ALA A 137 -18.99 -11.74 23.14
N LEU A 138 -18.08 -11.46 22.20
CA LEU A 138 -18.24 -10.40 21.19
C LEU A 138 -18.59 -10.95 19.79
N GLY A 139 -18.56 -12.27 19.60
CA GLY A 139 -18.84 -12.90 18.31
C GLY A 139 -17.67 -12.76 17.33
N PHE A 140 -17.98 -12.56 16.05
CA PHE A 140 -16.99 -12.50 14.98
C PHE A 140 -16.41 -11.09 14.81
N GLY A 141 -15.09 -11.02 14.70
CA GLY A 141 -14.37 -9.77 14.45
C GLY A 141 -13.02 -10.01 13.79
N PHE A 142 -12.12 -9.06 13.95
CA PHE A 142 -10.79 -9.09 13.36
C PHE A 142 -9.73 -8.70 14.38
N ARG A 143 -8.67 -9.49 14.46
CA ARG A 143 -7.44 -9.07 15.11
C ARG A 143 -6.64 -8.21 14.15
N CYS A 144 -6.50 -6.95 14.48
CA CYS A 144 -5.84 -5.93 13.67
C CYS A 144 -4.48 -5.55 14.27
N GLY A 145 -3.46 -5.46 13.42
CA GLY A 145 -2.11 -5.04 13.75
C GLY A 145 -1.81 -3.63 13.22
N PHE A 146 -1.24 -2.80 14.08
CA PHE A 146 -0.94 -1.39 13.85
C PHE A 146 0.53 -1.08 14.13
N LEU A 147 1.00 0.05 13.60
CA LEU A 147 2.36 0.56 13.83
C LEU A 147 2.53 1.18 15.22
N GLY A 148 1.43 1.60 15.83
CA GLY A 148 1.39 2.27 17.12
C GLY A 148 -0.02 2.75 17.43
N LEU A 149 -0.18 3.42 18.58
CA LEU A 149 -1.48 3.88 19.06
C LEU A 149 -2.14 4.89 18.12
N LEU A 150 -1.38 5.84 17.58
CA LEU A 150 -1.91 6.83 16.63
C LEU A 150 -2.41 6.17 15.33
N HIS A 151 -1.68 5.17 14.83
CA HIS A 151 -2.13 4.43 13.63
C HIS A 151 -3.45 3.71 13.93
N MET A 152 -3.59 3.11 15.12
CA MET A 152 -4.85 2.50 15.55
C MET A 152 -6.01 3.52 15.59
N GLU A 153 -5.81 4.68 16.20
CA GLU A 153 -6.84 5.73 16.27
C GLU A 153 -7.27 6.22 14.87
N ILE A 154 -6.32 6.43 13.96
CA ILE A 154 -6.61 6.83 12.58
C ILE A 154 -7.49 5.77 11.90
N ILE A 155 -7.13 4.48 12.01
CA ILE A 155 -7.91 3.41 11.39
C ILE A 155 -9.32 3.31 11.98
N GLN A 156 -9.46 3.44 13.30
CA GLN A 156 -10.76 3.43 13.96
C GLN A 156 -11.66 4.59 13.50
N GLU A 157 -11.11 5.81 13.45
CA GLU A 157 -11.86 6.98 12.99
C GLU A 157 -12.22 6.90 11.51
N ARG A 158 -11.34 6.34 10.66
CA ARG A 158 -11.65 6.10 9.25
C ARG A 158 -12.78 5.08 9.09
N LEU A 159 -12.77 3.97 9.85
CA LEU A 159 -13.86 3.00 9.85
C LEU A 159 -15.20 3.65 10.23
N ARG A 160 -15.21 4.49 11.28
CA ARG A 160 -16.42 5.20 11.71
C ARG A 160 -16.89 6.25 10.70
N ARG A 161 -15.99 7.07 10.17
CA ARG A 161 -16.37 8.22 9.32
C ARG A 161 -16.54 7.86 7.84
N GLU A 162 -15.65 7.05 7.29
CA GLU A 162 -15.67 6.71 5.85
C GLU A 162 -16.64 5.56 5.54
N TYR A 163 -16.80 4.62 6.47
CA TYR A 163 -17.60 3.42 6.26
C TYR A 163 -18.82 3.32 7.19
N ASN A 164 -19.07 4.33 8.02
CA ASN A 164 -20.20 4.39 8.96
C ASN A 164 -20.32 3.11 9.82
N MET A 165 -19.18 2.61 10.31
CA MET A 165 -19.10 1.39 11.10
C MET A 165 -19.02 1.67 12.59
N ASP A 166 -19.98 1.14 13.34
CA ASP A 166 -19.97 1.13 14.79
C ASP A 166 -19.17 -0.07 15.31
N ILE A 167 -17.98 0.22 15.85
CA ILE A 167 -17.01 -0.78 16.28
C ILE A 167 -16.64 -0.67 17.76
N ILE A 168 -16.34 -1.83 18.35
CA ILE A 168 -15.72 -2.03 19.66
C ILE A 168 -14.26 -2.41 19.41
N ALA A 169 -13.35 -1.76 20.11
CA ALA A 169 -11.90 -1.93 19.97
C ALA A 169 -11.19 -2.06 21.31
#